data_AF-A0AA86RDN4-F1
#
_entry.id   AF-A0AA86RDN4-F1
#
_cell.length_a   1.000
_cell.length_b   1.000
_cell.length_c   1.000
_cell.angle_alpha   90.00
_cell.angle_beta   90.00
_cell.angle_gamma   90.00
#
_symmetry.space_group_name_H-M   'P 1'
#
loop_
_entity.id
_entity.type
_entity.pdbx_description
1 polymer ?
#
loop_
_entity_poly.entity_id
_entity_poly.type
_entity_poly.pdbx_seq_one_letter_code
_entity_poly.pdbx_strand_id
1 'polypeptide(L)'
;MCSTEADLQKVMDDGYGNRSVAATKMNATSSRSHNIFMVRLEQCEVVNGKDSIRVGILNLVDLAGSERQSKTGAEGDRLKEAAAINLSLSNLGIVIQKLVDQATHVPYRDSILTRLLQNSLGGNSKTLMMAAINPASTNYEETMSTLRYADQAKKIKNKPKVNEDPKDAQIREMRDRIKALEAQLQSAMASGTISEANMAAVKQVMAGIKNMGQESNEPQVNVEEIEEIEEVEDPEEAEKLRQINEQKQSLAEQLKQKDEQANAAKVAIEEMKAQLAQLKGAVVTGKELEDSNREKERLLRETRVKLAERQEKEMMLKRELQKREEEIAEKNKTYSSVKEEVQALKDQIQKQKEKIQAVSQDIEMVRQENQRQLSDLDAQYDLTNRSLLLKQFMIETFIPPFEQAKLERWIHFDDQNNCFTIMNPQRIKTMLSDARDIRVQFPRGNNAAEIVQVKGVDVTNNSFTKPQKKLQMEMPEQQTVRGK
;
A
#
# COMPACT_ATOMS: atom_id res chain seq x y z
N MET A 1 -0.10 -20.22 28.21
CA MET A 1 0.29 -18.93 28.80
C MET A 1 1.56 -19.15 29.59
N CYS A 2 2.50 -18.20 29.56
CA CYS A 2 3.65 -18.20 30.46
C CYS A 2 3.22 -17.46 31.73
N SER A 3 3.30 -18.11 32.90
CA SER A 3 2.81 -17.54 34.16
C SER A 3 3.96 -17.07 35.06
N THR A 4 5.18 -17.54 34.77
CA THR A 4 6.41 -17.22 35.48
C THR A 4 7.52 -16.84 34.51
N GLU A 5 8.58 -16.21 35.03
CA GLU A 5 9.83 -15.96 34.30
C GLU A 5 10.44 -17.26 33.73
N ALA A 6 10.40 -18.35 34.52
CA ALA A 6 10.93 -19.65 34.11
C ALA A 6 10.20 -20.25 32.90
N ASP A 7 8.88 -20.05 32.79
CA ASP A 7 8.12 -20.46 31.60
C ASP A 7 8.59 -19.70 30.35
N LEU A 8 8.83 -18.39 30.48
CA LEU A 8 9.28 -17.54 29.39
C LEU A 8 10.71 -17.90 28.96
N GLN A 9 11.61 -18.11 29.93
CA GLN A 9 12.97 -18.56 29.67
C GLN A 9 12.99 -19.91 28.96
N LYS A 10 12.18 -20.88 29.42
CA LYS A 10 12.08 -22.19 28.77
C LYS A 10 11.63 -22.09 27.31
N VAL A 11 10.59 -21.30 27.01
CA VAL A 11 10.13 -21.09 25.62
C VAL A 11 11.21 -20.41 24.77
N MET A 12 12.00 -19.51 25.36
CA MET A 12 13.14 -18.88 24.69
C MET A 12 14.26 -19.89 24.39
N ASP A 13 14.62 -20.73 25.37
CA ASP A 13 15.62 -21.78 25.24
C ASP A 13 15.22 -22.86 24.22
N ASP A 14 13.95 -23.30 24.23
CA ASP A 14 13.38 -24.20 23.22
C ASP A 14 13.45 -23.57 21.81
N GLY A 15 13.21 -22.26 21.71
CA GLY A 15 13.35 -21.49 20.47
C GLY A 15 14.80 -21.45 19.94
N TYR A 16 15.77 -21.16 20.81
CA TYR A 16 17.20 -21.21 20.48
C TYR A 16 17.67 -22.62 20.12
N GLY A 17 17.19 -23.64 20.83
CA GLY A 17 17.43 -25.06 20.55
C GLY A 17 17.00 -25.41 19.12
N ASN A 18 15.77 -25.08 18.75
CA ASN A 18 15.25 -25.30 17.40
C ASN A 18 16.06 -24.54 16.30
N ARG A 19 16.50 -23.30 16.56
CA ARG A 19 17.38 -22.55 15.65
C ARG A 19 18.73 -23.25 15.44
N SER A 20 19.27 -23.88 16.49
CA SER A 20 20.56 -24.59 16.43
C SER A 20 20.50 -25.92 15.66
N VAL A 21 19.44 -26.72 15.87
CA VAL A 21 19.26 -28.03 15.22
C VAL A 21 19.12 -27.86 13.70
N ALA A 22 18.46 -26.79 13.25
CA ALA A 22 18.36 -26.44 11.83
C ALA A 22 19.72 -26.14 11.16
N ALA A 23 20.70 -25.61 11.90
CA ALA A 23 22.04 -25.34 11.37
C ALA A 23 22.89 -26.63 11.21
N THR A 24 22.76 -27.57 12.16
CA THR A 24 23.65 -28.74 12.26
C THR A 24 23.61 -29.75 11.10
N LYS A 25 22.73 -29.61 10.11
CA LYS A 25 22.70 -30.53 8.94
C LYS A 25 23.63 -30.17 7.79
N MET A 26 24.07 -28.91 7.60
CA MET A 26 25.10 -28.64 6.58
C MET A 26 25.84 -27.28 6.59
N ASN A 27 25.59 -26.31 7.49
CA ASN A 27 26.31 -25.01 7.44
C ASN A 27 26.12 -24.14 8.71
N ALA A 28 26.91 -23.06 8.82
CA ALA A 28 26.67 -21.98 9.76
C ALA A 28 25.44 -21.14 9.35
N THR A 29 24.24 -21.60 9.72
CA THR A 29 22.95 -21.03 9.27
C THR A 29 22.43 -19.87 10.14
N SER A 30 23.07 -19.54 11.27
CA SER A 30 22.57 -18.55 12.23
C SER A 30 22.47 -17.11 11.70
N SER A 31 23.36 -16.70 10.78
CA SER A 31 23.32 -15.38 10.13
C SER A 31 22.29 -15.28 8.99
N ARG A 32 21.62 -16.38 8.65
CA ARG A 32 20.80 -16.52 7.45
C ARG A 32 19.30 -16.62 7.73
N SER A 33 18.86 -16.43 8.96
CA SER A 33 17.44 -16.46 9.32
C SER A 33 17.05 -15.30 10.23
N HIS A 34 15.82 -14.80 10.04
CA HIS A 34 15.19 -13.83 10.94
C HIS A 34 14.50 -14.57 12.07
N ASN A 35 14.63 -14.09 13.29
CA ASN A 35 13.91 -14.57 14.46
C ASN A 35 13.01 -13.47 15.01
N ILE A 36 11.77 -13.81 15.37
CA ILE A 36 10.78 -12.88 15.92
C ILE A 36 10.21 -13.51 17.19
N PHE A 37 10.55 -12.93 18.34
CA PHE A 37 10.00 -13.32 19.63
C PHE A 37 8.93 -12.31 20.04
N MET A 38 7.68 -12.77 20.17
CA MET A 38 6.52 -11.94 20.43
C MET A 38 5.97 -12.20 21.83
N VAL A 39 5.96 -11.18 22.68
CA VAL A 39 5.33 -11.21 24.00
C VAL A 39 4.06 -10.37 23.97
N ARG A 40 2.91 -11.04 24.05
CA ARG A 40 1.60 -10.39 24.23
C ARG A 40 1.33 -10.25 25.72
N LEU A 41 1.02 -9.04 26.15
CA LEU A 41 0.67 -8.68 27.52
C LEU A 41 -0.75 -8.12 27.53
N GLU A 42 -1.64 -8.77 28.28
CA GLU A 42 -3.02 -8.35 28.43
C GLU A 42 -3.21 -7.88 29.89
N GLN A 43 -3.63 -6.62 30.06
CA GLN A 43 -3.87 -6.02 31.35
C GLN A 43 -5.36 -5.70 31.46
N CYS A 44 -6.03 -6.29 32.46
CA CYS A 44 -7.35 -5.84 32.89
C CYS A 44 -7.17 -4.84 34.05
N GLU A 45 -7.87 -3.70 33.98
CA GLU A 45 -7.94 -2.70 35.05
C GLU A 45 -9.38 -2.25 35.24
N VAL A 46 -9.86 -2.25 36.49
CA VAL A 46 -11.22 -1.79 36.81
C VAL A 46 -11.24 -0.27 36.91
N VAL A 47 -11.73 0.41 35.89
CA VAL A 47 -11.81 1.88 35.83
C VAL A 47 -13.27 2.31 35.95
N ASN A 48 -13.59 3.06 37.02
CA ASN A 48 -14.95 3.50 37.34
C ASN A 48 -15.99 2.35 37.44
N GLY A 49 -15.58 1.19 37.96
CA GLY A 49 -16.46 0.02 38.11
C GLY A 49 -16.76 -0.73 36.82
N LYS A 50 -16.00 -0.47 35.74
CA LYS A 50 -16.01 -1.28 34.51
C LYS A 50 -14.62 -1.87 34.26
N ASP A 51 -14.60 -3.11 33.81
CA ASP A 51 -13.38 -3.79 33.38
C ASP A 51 -12.89 -3.17 32.07
N SER A 52 -11.68 -2.59 32.08
CA SER A 52 -11.03 -2.05 30.89
C SER A 52 -9.82 -2.90 30.54
N ILE A 53 -9.83 -3.50 29.35
CA ILE A 53 -8.78 -4.39 28.87
C ILE A 53 -7.86 -3.63 27.93
N ARG A 54 -6.56 -3.68 28.23
CA ARG A 54 -5.48 -3.13 27.39
C ARG A 54 -4.55 -4.22 26.91
N VAL A 55 -4.14 -4.17 25.64
CA VAL A 55 -3.29 -5.20 25.03
C VAL A 55 -1.99 -4.61 24.48
N GLY A 56 -0.89 -4.91 25.14
CA GLY A 56 0.47 -4.65 24.66
C GLY A 56 1.00 -5.83 23.84
N ILE A 57 1.74 -5.55 22.78
CA ILE A 57 2.52 -6.57 22.05
C ILE A 57 3.96 -6.04 21.91
N LEU A 58 4.89 -6.72 22.58
CA LEU A 58 6.33 -6.50 22.42
C LEU A 58 6.85 -7.47 21.37
N ASN A 59 7.47 -6.93 20.32
CA ASN A 59 8.14 -7.71 19.28
C ASN A 59 9.65 -7.50 19.40
N LEU A 60 10.39 -8.56 19.73
CA LEU A 60 11.85 -8.59 19.66
C LEU A 60 12.25 -9.27 18.36
N VAL A 61 13.04 -8.60 17.52
CA VAL A 61 13.35 -9.03 16.16
C VAL A 61 14.87 -9.07 15.99
N ASP A 62 15.40 -10.26 15.77
CA ASP A 62 16.79 -10.51 15.40
C ASP A 62 16.82 -10.79 13.89
N LEU A 63 17.37 -9.86 13.12
CA LEU A 63 17.38 -9.92 11.66
C LEU A 63 18.59 -10.74 11.17
N ALA A 64 18.42 -11.41 10.03
CA ALA A 64 19.52 -11.99 9.28
C ALA A 64 20.58 -10.93 8.91
N GLY A 65 21.79 -11.40 8.61
CA GLY A 65 22.93 -10.56 8.25
C GLY A 65 22.63 -9.65 7.06
N SER A 66 23.01 -8.37 7.18
CA SER A 66 22.80 -7.34 6.16
C SER A 66 23.84 -7.35 5.04
N GLU A 67 24.82 -8.25 5.10
CA GLU A 67 25.93 -8.32 4.16
C GLU A 67 25.52 -8.75 2.73
N ARG A 68 26.29 -8.28 1.75
CA ARG A 68 26.06 -8.59 0.33
C ARG A 68 26.53 -10.00 -0.04
N GLN A 69 25.71 -10.70 -0.80
CA GLN A 69 25.94 -12.11 -1.19
C GLN A 69 27.24 -12.37 -1.95
N SER A 70 27.76 -11.37 -2.68
CA SER A 70 29.03 -11.46 -3.40
C SER A 70 30.23 -11.77 -2.48
N LYS A 71 30.13 -11.49 -1.18
CA LYS A 71 31.15 -11.84 -0.18
C LYS A 71 30.96 -13.24 0.44
N THR A 72 29.90 -13.96 0.09
CA THR A 72 29.50 -15.22 0.75
C THR A 72 29.85 -16.51 0.00
N GLY A 73 30.29 -16.42 -1.27
CA GLY A 73 30.81 -17.57 -2.04
C GLY A 73 29.83 -18.76 -2.19
N ALA A 74 28.52 -18.52 -2.18
CA ALA A 74 27.51 -19.57 -2.21
C ALA A 74 27.13 -19.98 -3.64
N GLU A 75 27.16 -21.29 -3.93
CA GLU A 75 26.77 -21.88 -5.22
C GLU A 75 25.56 -22.82 -5.08
N GLY A 76 24.88 -23.11 -6.20
CA GLY A 76 23.79 -24.09 -6.28
C GLY A 76 22.54 -23.68 -5.48
N ASP A 77 21.89 -24.64 -4.81
CA ASP A 77 20.67 -24.36 -4.03
C ASP A 77 20.92 -23.42 -2.84
N ARG A 78 22.16 -23.32 -2.34
CA ARG A 78 22.56 -22.32 -1.32
C ARG A 78 22.45 -20.89 -1.84
N LEU A 79 22.56 -20.68 -3.16
CA LEU A 79 22.36 -19.36 -3.79
C LEU A 79 20.87 -19.02 -3.88
N LYS A 80 19.99 -20.00 -4.15
CA LYS A 80 18.52 -19.79 -4.10
C LYS A 80 18.04 -19.48 -2.68
N GLU A 81 18.53 -20.21 -1.68
CA GLU A 81 18.22 -19.96 -0.28
C GLU A 81 18.69 -18.56 0.15
N ALA A 82 19.97 -18.24 -0.12
CA ALA A 82 20.50 -16.90 0.15
C ALA A 82 19.66 -15.82 -0.52
N ALA A 83 19.31 -15.97 -1.81
CA ALA A 83 18.50 -15.00 -2.55
C ALA A 83 17.15 -14.71 -1.87
N ALA A 84 16.46 -15.74 -1.35
CA ALA A 84 15.21 -15.56 -0.60
C ALA A 84 15.41 -14.79 0.73
N ILE A 85 16.54 -15.00 1.40
CA ILE A 85 16.89 -14.30 2.65
C ILE A 85 17.16 -12.82 2.37
N ASN A 86 18.05 -12.51 1.42
CA ASN A 86 18.36 -11.13 1.07
C ASN A 86 17.17 -10.41 0.44
N LEU A 87 16.26 -11.10 -0.26
CA LEU A 87 15.01 -10.52 -0.76
C LEU A 87 14.19 -9.88 0.38
N SER A 88 14.08 -10.56 1.53
CA SER A 88 13.33 -10.02 2.68
C SER A 88 13.95 -8.75 3.28
N LEU A 89 15.29 -8.65 3.32
CA LEU A 89 16.00 -7.45 3.79
C LEU A 89 15.97 -6.32 2.75
N SER A 90 16.07 -6.64 1.46
CA SER A 90 15.91 -5.69 0.36
C SER A 90 14.50 -5.08 0.37
N ASN A 91 13.46 -5.91 0.51
CA ASN A 91 12.08 -5.46 0.58
C ASN A 91 11.81 -4.62 1.85
N LEU A 92 12.45 -4.96 2.98
CA LEU A 92 12.46 -4.12 4.17
C LEU A 92 13.06 -2.72 3.89
N GLY A 93 14.18 -2.67 3.15
CA GLY A 93 14.79 -1.42 2.69
C GLY A 93 13.88 -0.59 1.77
N ILE A 94 13.19 -1.24 0.82
CA ILE A 94 12.20 -0.58 -0.06
C ILE A 94 11.04 -0.01 0.75
N VAL A 95 10.50 -0.78 1.71
CA VAL A 95 9.43 -0.33 2.61
C VAL A 95 9.86 0.89 3.43
N ILE A 96 11.07 0.88 3.99
CA ILE A 96 11.63 2.03 4.71
C ILE A 96 11.76 3.25 3.79
N GLN A 97 12.33 3.09 2.60
CA GLN A 97 12.48 4.20 1.65
C GLN A 97 11.12 4.81 1.27
N LYS A 98 10.13 3.97 0.92
CA LYS A 98 8.76 4.43 0.58
C LYS A 98 8.06 5.14 1.75
N LEU A 99 8.32 4.73 3.00
CA LEU A 99 7.82 5.41 4.20
C LEU A 99 8.48 6.78 4.42
N VAL A 100 9.79 6.91 4.16
CA VAL A 100 10.50 8.20 4.24
C VAL A 100 10.01 9.16 3.16
N ASP A 101 9.79 8.65 1.94
CA ASP A 101 9.28 9.40 0.80
C ASP A 101 7.77 9.72 0.90
N GLN A 102 7.10 9.26 1.97
CA GLN A 102 5.65 9.42 2.21
C GLN A 102 4.77 8.93 1.04
N ALA A 103 5.20 7.86 0.36
CA ALA A 103 4.48 7.30 -0.77
C ALA A 103 3.10 6.74 -0.36
N THR A 104 2.07 6.98 -1.17
CA THR A 104 0.69 6.52 -0.93
C THR A 104 0.57 4.99 -0.79
N HIS A 105 1.42 4.24 -1.51
CA HIS A 105 1.48 2.79 -1.45
C HIS A 105 2.86 2.33 -0.94
N VAL A 106 2.85 1.54 0.13
CA VAL A 106 4.05 0.93 0.72
C VAL A 106 3.94 -0.60 0.61
N PRO A 107 4.90 -1.28 -0.04
CA PRO A 107 4.75 -2.67 -0.46
C PRO A 107 5.07 -3.69 0.66
N TYR A 108 4.29 -3.69 1.74
CA TYR A 108 4.48 -4.65 2.85
C TYR A 108 4.30 -6.11 2.44
N ARG A 109 3.54 -6.38 1.37
CA ARG A 109 3.17 -7.72 0.91
C ARG A 109 4.32 -8.48 0.24
N ASP A 110 5.36 -7.77 -0.21
CA ASP A 110 6.45 -8.32 -1.02
C ASP A 110 7.38 -9.25 -0.22
N SER A 111 7.31 -9.24 1.11
CA SER A 111 7.94 -10.26 1.95
C SER A 111 7.11 -10.59 3.19
N ILE A 112 7.26 -11.82 3.70
CA ILE A 112 6.63 -12.23 4.96
C ILE A 112 7.11 -11.36 6.13
N LEU A 113 8.39 -11.00 6.14
CA LEU A 113 9.00 -10.14 7.16
C LEU A 113 8.35 -8.75 7.19
N THR A 114 8.28 -8.07 6.03
CA THR A 114 7.64 -6.74 5.94
C THR A 114 6.16 -6.76 6.30
N ARG A 115 5.45 -7.86 6.01
CA ARG A 115 4.06 -8.05 6.39
C ARG A 115 3.88 -8.23 7.90
N LEU A 116 4.76 -9.00 8.55
CA LEU A 116 4.77 -9.15 10.02
C LEU A 116 5.16 -7.86 10.74
N LEU A 117 6.07 -7.07 10.15
CA LEU A 117 6.55 -5.80 10.71
C LEU A 117 5.74 -4.56 10.27
N GLN A 118 4.62 -4.73 9.56
CA GLN A 118 3.80 -3.63 9.05
C GLN A 118 3.30 -2.68 10.16
N ASN A 119 2.97 -3.20 11.35
CA ASN A 119 2.60 -2.35 12.49
C ASN A 119 3.80 -1.59 13.08
N SER A 120 5.01 -2.15 12.97
CA SER A 120 6.26 -1.55 13.47
C SER A 120 6.83 -0.47 12.55
N LEU A 121 6.48 -0.47 11.26
CA LEU A 121 7.01 0.48 10.28
C LEU A 121 5.85 1.35 9.77
N GLY A 122 5.77 2.60 10.24
CA GLY A 122 4.70 3.55 9.88
C GLY A 122 3.32 3.27 10.51
N GLY A 123 3.14 2.14 11.20
CA GLY A 123 1.89 1.72 11.81
C GLY A 123 1.69 2.12 13.28
N ASN A 124 0.82 1.37 13.96
CA ASN A 124 0.55 1.51 15.39
C ASN A 124 1.56 0.70 16.21
N SER A 125 2.75 1.28 16.45
CA SER A 125 3.78 0.69 17.31
C SER A 125 4.79 1.74 17.78
N LYS A 126 5.38 1.51 18.96
CA LYS A 126 6.60 2.19 19.40
C LYS A 126 7.79 1.33 18.99
N THR A 127 8.59 1.82 18.05
CA THR A 127 9.61 1.00 17.39
C THR A 127 11.00 1.58 17.63
N LEU A 128 11.91 0.71 18.04
CA LEU A 128 13.33 0.97 18.25
C LEU A 128 14.11 0.11 17.26
N MET A 129 15.05 0.70 16.52
CA MET A 129 16.00 -0.03 15.69
C MET A 129 17.38 0.04 16.35
N MET A 130 18.04 -1.11 16.50
CA MET A 130 19.42 -1.21 16.95
C MET A 130 20.32 -1.55 15.77
N ALA A 131 21.22 -0.64 15.42
CA ALA A 131 22.17 -0.81 14.32
C ALA A 131 23.50 -1.35 14.85
N ALA A 132 23.70 -2.67 14.76
CA ALA A 132 24.97 -3.31 15.11
C ALA A 132 26.01 -3.07 13.99
N ILE A 133 27.20 -2.61 14.35
CA ILE A 133 28.29 -2.29 13.41
C ILE A 133 29.63 -2.88 13.89
N ASN A 134 30.53 -3.13 12.95
CA ASN A 134 31.89 -3.62 13.24
C ASN A 134 32.90 -2.47 13.01
N PRO A 135 33.78 -2.16 13.98
CA PRO A 135 34.79 -1.11 13.84
C PRO A 135 35.98 -1.47 12.93
N ALA A 136 36.11 -2.74 12.50
CA ALA A 136 37.21 -3.18 11.63
C ALA A 136 37.15 -2.51 10.24
N SER A 137 38.30 -2.04 9.75
CA SER A 137 38.42 -1.39 8.43
C SER A 137 37.98 -2.29 7.26
N THR A 138 38.14 -3.61 7.40
CA THR A 138 37.65 -4.64 6.47
C THR A 138 36.13 -4.62 6.26
N ASN A 139 35.39 -4.07 7.22
CA ASN A 139 33.92 -4.03 7.22
C ASN A 139 33.37 -2.62 6.97
N TYR A 140 34.22 -1.65 6.58
CA TYR A 140 33.85 -0.25 6.38
C TYR A 140 32.62 -0.06 5.47
N GLU A 141 32.54 -0.78 4.34
CA GLU A 141 31.41 -0.70 3.41
C GLU A 141 30.08 -1.16 4.02
N GLU A 142 30.11 -2.24 4.80
CA GLU A 142 28.92 -2.81 5.44
C GLU A 142 28.49 -1.90 6.59
N THR A 143 29.43 -1.47 7.44
CA THR A 143 29.17 -0.50 8.53
C THR A 143 28.59 0.81 7.98
N MET A 144 29.12 1.33 6.87
CA MET A 144 28.58 2.52 6.20
C MET A 144 27.17 2.28 5.63
N SER A 145 26.90 1.09 5.09
CA SER A 145 25.57 0.70 4.59
C SER A 145 24.54 0.62 5.72
N THR A 146 24.88 -0.03 6.83
CA THR A 146 24.03 -0.13 8.03
C THR A 146 23.74 1.24 8.65
N LEU A 147 24.73 2.14 8.72
CA LEU A 147 24.53 3.50 9.23
C LEU A 147 23.60 4.33 8.32
N ARG A 148 23.74 4.24 7.00
CA ARG A 148 22.82 4.90 6.05
C ARG A 148 21.39 4.36 6.17
N TYR A 149 21.25 3.05 6.35
CA TYR A 149 19.95 2.40 6.55
C TYR A 149 19.27 2.90 7.84
N ALA A 150 20.03 3.00 8.94
CA ALA A 150 19.54 3.53 10.21
C ALA A 150 19.15 5.02 10.12
N ASP A 151 19.88 5.85 9.36
CA ASP A 151 19.50 7.25 9.11
C ASP A 151 18.17 7.39 8.36
N GLN A 152 17.90 6.51 7.38
CA GLN A 152 16.57 6.48 6.73
C GLN A 152 15.49 5.98 7.68
N ALA A 153 15.72 4.87 8.39
CA ALA A 153 14.76 4.33 9.36
C ALA A 153 14.34 5.35 10.43
N LYS A 154 15.27 6.20 10.88
CA LYS A 154 15.04 7.29 11.85
C LYS A 154 14.01 8.34 11.37
N LYS A 155 13.81 8.50 10.05
CA LYS A 155 12.88 9.49 9.48
C LYS A 155 11.42 9.00 9.44
N ILE A 156 11.18 7.71 9.67
CA ILE A 156 9.83 7.10 9.71
C ILE A 156 9.06 7.65 10.92
N LYS A 157 7.80 8.02 10.68
CA LYS A 157 6.87 8.50 11.72
C LYS A 157 5.76 7.48 11.96
N ASN A 158 5.89 6.69 13.03
CA ASN A 158 4.83 5.81 13.50
C ASN A 158 3.68 6.60 14.15
N LYS A 159 2.51 5.97 14.25
CA LYS A 159 1.30 6.54 14.88
C LYS A 159 0.84 5.65 16.04
N PRO A 160 1.63 5.53 17.13
CA PRO A 160 1.27 4.69 18.27
C PRO A 160 0.01 5.20 18.97
N LYS A 161 -0.94 4.29 19.18
CA LYS A 161 -2.18 4.46 19.95
C LYS A 161 -2.21 3.41 21.07
N VAL A 162 -2.98 3.66 22.12
CA VAL A 162 -3.23 2.64 23.15
C VAL A 162 -4.24 1.64 22.57
N ASN A 163 -3.93 0.34 22.67
CA ASN A 163 -4.87 -0.71 22.25
C ASN A 163 -5.78 -1.04 23.42
N GLU A 164 -7.07 -0.77 23.26
CA GLU A 164 -8.12 -0.94 24.26
C GLU A 164 -9.32 -1.60 23.57
N ASP A 165 -10.28 -2.11 24.35
CA ASP A 165 -11.54 -2.60 23.78
C ASP A 165 -12.21 -1.51 22.91
N PRO A 166 -12.70 -1.82 21.69
CA PRO A 166 -13.35 -0.83 20.83
C PRO A 166 -14.50 -0.07 21.51
N LYS A 167 -15.22 -0.68 22.47
CA LYS A 167 -16.26 -0.02 23.25
C LYS A 167 -15.68 1.06 24.16
N ASP A 168 -14.59 0.76 24.87
CA ASP A 168 -13.90 1.70 25.75
C ASP A 168 -13.23 2.83 24.98
N ALA A 169 -12.63 2.51 23.83
CA ALA A 169 -12.03 3.49 22.93
C ALA A 169 -13.07 4.49 22.40
N GLN A 170 -14.23 4.01 21.94
CA GLN A 170 -15.35 4.86 21.53
C GLN A 170 -15.89 5.71 22.70
N ILE A 171 -16.08 5.12 23.88
CA ILE A 171 -16.53 5.85 25.07
C ILE A 171 -15.55 6.96 25.45
N ARG A 172 -14.22 6.73 25.33
CA ARG A 172 -13.22 7.77 25.58
C ARG A 172 -13.26 8.87 24.52
N GLU A 173 -13.28 8.51 23.24
CA GLU A 173 -13.37 9.49 22.15
C GLU A 173 -14.62 10.35 22.26
N MET A 174 -15.77 9.76 22.58
CA MET A 174 -17.01 10.50 22.86
C MET A 174 -16.88 11.43 24.07
N ARG A 175 -16.25 11.00 25.17
CA ARG A 175 -16.01 11.84 26.36
C ARG A 175 -15.08 13.02 26.05
N ASP A 176 -13.99 12.77 25.31
CA ASP A 176 -13.06 13.83 24.90
C ASP A 176 -13.73 14.80 23.91
N ARG A 177 -14.60 14.30 23.03
CA ARG A 177 -15.41 15.13 22.12
C ARG A 177 -16.43 15.98 22.88
N ILE A 178 -17.13 15.43 23.87
CA ILE A 178 -18.03 16.16 24.76
C ILE A 178 -17.25 17.27 25.48
N LYS A 179 -16.12 16.94 26.10
CA LYS A 179 -15.28 17.90 26.82
C LYS A 179 -14.73 19.02 25.92
N ALA A 180 -14.36 18.70 24.69
CA ALA A 180 -13.93 19.70 23.69
C ALA A 180 -15.09 20.61 23.27
N LEU A 181 -16.29 20.06 23.07
CA LEU A 181 -17.51 20.83 22.76
C LEU A 181 -17.96 21.68 23.94
N GLU A 182 -17.86 21.20 25.18
CA GLU A 182 -18.10 21.97 26.40
C GLU A 182 -17.14 23.16 26.51
N ALA A 183 -15.85 22.97 26.22
CA ALA A 183 -14.87 24.05 26.19
C ALA A 183 -15.12 25.07 25.06
N GLN A 184 -15.54 24.61 23.87
CA GLN A 184 -15.94 25.49 22.78
C GLN A 184 -17.21 26.29 23.12
N LEU A 185 -18.21 25.65 23.74
CA LEU A 185 -19.41 26.31 24.25
C LEU A 185 -19.08 27.35 25.32
N GLN A 186 -18.22 27.03 26.29
CA GLN A 186 -17.76 27.99 27.30
C GLN A 186 -17.01 29.18 26.68
N SER A 187 -16.17 28.93 25.67
CA SER A 187 -15.46 30.00 24.93
C SER A 187 -16.44 30.89 24.14
N ALA A 188 -17.45 30.29 23.49
CA ALA A 188 -18.50 31.03 22.79
C ALA A 188 -19.41 31.83 23.75
N MET A 189 -19.70 31.29 24.93
CA MET A 189 -20.41 32.00 26.01
C MET A 189 -19.60 33.21 26.50
N ALA A 190 -18.29 33.05 26.70
CA ALA A 190 -17.40 34.14 27.11
C ALA A 190 -17.25 35.24 26.04
N SER A 191 -17.44 34.90 24.76
CA SER A 191 -17.40 35.85 23.64
C SER A 191 -18.72 36.61 23.41
N GLY A 192 -19.77 36.37 24.21
CA GLY A 192 -21.06 37.09 24.13
C GLY A 192 -21.93 36.77 22.91
N THR A 193 -21.60 35.75 22.13
CA THR A 193 -22.25 35.43 20.85
C THR A 193 -23.56 34.64 20.98
N ILE A 194 -23.98 34.29 22.20
CA ILE A 194 -25.15 33.44 22.48
C ILE A 194 -26.07 34.13 23.50
N SER A 195 -27.34 34.33 23.13
CA SER A 195 -28.39 34.92 23.98
C SER A 195 -28.70 34.06 25.22
N GLU A 196 -29.02 34.72 26.34
CA GLU A 196 -29.39 34.06 27.62
C GLU A 196 -30.54 33.06 27.47
N ALA A 197 -31.48 33.31 26.56
CA ALA A 197 -32.59 32.38 26.27
C ALA A 197 -32.10 31.01 25.75
N ASN A 198 -31.02 31.00 24.96
CA ASN A 198 -30.42 29.76 24.45
C ASN A 198 -29.59 29.02 25.51
N MET A 199 -29.09 29.71 26.55
CA MET A 199 -28.40 29.06 27.67
C MET A 199 -29.30 28.10 28.46
N ALA A 200 -30.56 28.48 28.67
CA ALA A 200 -31.52 27.67 29.43
C ALA A 200 -31.80 26.34 28.72
N ALA A 201 -32.11 26.40 27.41
CA ALA A 201 -32.36 25.22 26.58
C ALA A 201 -31.16 24.27 26.54
N VAL A 202 -29.94 24.78 26.34
CA VAL A 202 -28.72 23.95 26.29
C VAL A 202 -28.43 23.28 27.64
N LYS A 203 -28.59 23.99 28.77
CA LYS A 203 -28.47 23.38 30.11
C LYS A 203 -29.50 22.29 30.36
N GLN A 204 -30.74 22.47 29.90
CA GLN A 204 -31.83 21.52 30.08
C GLN A 204 -31.61 20.23 29.26
N VAL A 205 -31.12 20.35 28.01
CA VAL A 205 -30.74 19.20 27.17
C VAL A 205 -29.53 18.46 27.75
N MET A 206 -28.50 19.17 28.22
CA MET A 206 -27.32 18.56 28.87
C MET A 206 -27.69 17.82 30.16
N ALA A 207 -28.65 18.32 30.94
CA ALA A 207 -29.16 17.61 32.12
C ALA A 207 -29.95 16.34 31.74
N GLY A 208 -30.74 16.39 30.67
CA GLY A 208 -31.48 15.21 30.16
C GLY A 208 -30.56 14.07 29.71
N ILE A 209 -29.50 14.39 28.95
CA ILE A 209 -28.52 13.40 28.47
C ILE A 209 -27.81 12.70 29.65
N LYS A 210 -27.54 13.43 30.74
CA LYS A 210 -26.86 12.89 31.93
C LYS A 210 -27.69 11.85 32.69
N ASN A 211 -29.02 11.91 32.57
CA ASN A 211 -29.95 11.03 33.29
C ASN A 211 -30.32 9.75 32.52
N MET A 212 -30.06 9.64 31.22
CA MET A 212 -30.32 8.41 30.45
C MET A 212 -29.25 7.31 30.63
N GLY A 213 -28.16 7.59 31.34
CA GLY A 213 -27.05 6.65 31.52
C GLY A 213 -27.26 5.56 32.59
N GLN A 214 -28.42 5.54 33.26
CA GLN A 214 -28.68 4.68 34.43
C GLN A 214 -30.11 4.13 34.47
N GLU A 215 -30.57 3.43 33.42
CA GLU A 215 -31.61 2.38 33.52
C GLU A 215 -31.84 1.71 32.16
N SER A 216 -31.32 0.49 31.98
CA SER A 216 -31.65 -0.40 30.87
C SER A 216 -31.28 -1.83 31.24
N ASN A 217 -32.19 -2.54 31.92
CA ASN A 217 -32.16 -4.00 31.93
C ASN A 217 -32.52 -4.52 30.53
N GLU A 218 -31.88 -5.60 30.09
CA GLU A 218 -32.20 -6.27 28.83
C GLU A 218 -33.65 -6.76 28.81
N PRO A 219 -34.24 -6.85 27.61
CA PRO A 219 -34.46 -8.21 27.10
C PRO A 219 -33.94 -8.42 25.68
N GLN A 220 -33.53 -9.67 25.41
CA GLN A 220 -33.05 -10.13 24.12
C GLN A 220 -34.16 -10.15 23.06
N VAL A 221 -33.86 -9.66 21.87
CA VAL A 221 -34.58 -10.04 20.63
C VAL A 221 -33.53 -10.34 19.57
N ASN A 222 -33.61 -11.56 19.01
CA ASN A 222 -32.79 -12.01 17.90
C ASN A 222 -33.40 -11.46 16.59
N VAL A 223 -32.63 -10.72 15.79
CA VAL A 223 -33.01 -10.35 14.42
C VAL A 223 -31.82 -10.61 13.51
N GLU A 224 -32.11 -11.29 12.41
CA GLU A 224 -31.15 -11.79 11.43
C GLU A 224 -30.55 -10.67 10.56
N GLU A 225 -29.56 -11.06 9.75
CA GLU A 225 -28.64 -10.20 9.01
C GLU A 225 -29.33 -9.09 8.19
N ILE A 226 -28.81 -7.86 8.31
CA ILE A 226 -29.00 -6.81 7.31
C ILE A 226 -27.74 -6.82 6.44
N GLU A 227 -27.87 -7.37 5.23
CA GLU A 227 -26.83 -7.26 4.20
C GLU A 227 -26.62 -5.79 3.80
N GLU A 228 -25.37 -5.46 3.45
CA GLU A 228 -24.96 -4.13 3.06
C GLU A 228 -25.68 -3.67 1.78
N ILE A 229 -26.28 -2.48 1.82
CA ILE A 229 -26.70 -1.80 0.59
C ILE A 229 -25.43 -1.25 -0.07
N GLU A 230 -24.92 -1.94 -1.10
CA GLU A 230 -23.93 -1.34 -2.00
C GLU A 230 -24.54 -0.08 -2.65
N GLU A 231 -23.80 1.03 -2.59
CA GLU A 231 -24.16 2.26 -3.30
C GLU A 231 -24.08 2.03 -4.82
N VAL A 232 -25.23 2.06 -5.48
CA VAL A 232 -25.30 1.99 -6.95
C VAL A 232 -24.79 3.31 -7.53
N GLU A 233 -23.56 3.29 -8.08
CA GLU A 233 -22.84 4.48 -8.58
C GLU A 233 -23.44 5.15 -9.84
N ASP A 234 -24.54 4.65 -10.42
CA ASP A 234 -25.15 5.25 -11.63
C ASP A 234 -26.53 5.89 -11.35
N PRO A 235 -26.64 7.24 -11.36
CA PRO A 235 -27.90 7.93 -11.12
C PRO A 235 -28.96 7.68 -12.20
N GLU A 236 -28.58 7.33 -13.45
CA GLU A 236 -29.57 7.04 -14.49
C GLU A 236 -30.30 5.71 -14.25
N GLU A 237 -29.63 4.68 -13.74
CA GLU A 237 -30.28 3.40 -13.44
C GLU A 237 -31.19 3.51 -12.20
N ALA A 238 -30.76 4.27 -11.18
CA ALA A 238 -31.58 4.54 -10.00
C ALA A 238 -32.89 5.28 -10.34
N GLU A 239 -32.86 6.24 -11.28
CA GLU A 239 -34.04 6.97 -11.72
C GLU A 239 -34.98 6.09 -12.57
N LYS A 240 -34.44 5.28 -13.49
CA LYS A 240 -35.22 4.29 -14.26
C LYS A 240 -35.90 3.27 -13.35
N LEU A 241 -35.23 2.78 -12.32
CA LEU A 241 -35.79 1.83 -11.36
C LEU A 241 -36.91 2.44 -10.49
N ARG A 242 -36.78 3.73 -10.12
CA ARG A 242 -37.85 4.49 -9.44
C ARG A 242 -39.08 4.65 -10.32
N GLN A 243 -38.91 5.07 -11.57
CA GLN A 243 -40.02 5.22 -12.53
C GLN A 243 -40.76 3.90 -12.77
N ILE A 244 -40.05 2.76 -12.86
CA ILE A 244 -40.65 1.43 -12.99
C ILE A 244 -41.46 1.05 -11.74
N ASN A 245 -40.94 1.31 -10.54
CA ASN A 245 -41.66 1.04 -9.29
C ASN A 245 -42.90 1.94 -9.11
N GLU A 246 -42.83 3.22 -9.44
CA GLU A 246 -43.99 4.13 -9.42
C GLU A 246 -45.08 3.69 -10.41
N GLN A 247 -44.70 3.32 -11.64
CA GLN A 247 -45.64 2.77 -12.62
C GLN A 247 -46.29 1.48 -12.11
N LYS A 248 -45.51 0.55 -11.54
CA LYS A 248 -45.99 -0.71 -10.96
C LYS A 248 -46.95 -0.48 -9.79
N GLN A 249 -46.65 0.48 -8.90
CA GLN A 249 -47.55 0.85 -7.80
C GLN A 249 -48.87 1.45 -8.32
N SER A 250 -48.80 2.40 -9.27
CA SER A 250 -50.01 3.00 -9.84
C SER A 250 -50.91 1.99 -10.57
N LEU A 251 -50.31 1.00 -11.24
CA LEU A 251 -51.05 -0.06 -11.94
C LEU A 251 -51.70 -1.05 -10.96
N ALA A 252 -51.01 -1.39 -9.87
CA ALA A 252 -51.57 -2.21 -8.79
C ALA A 252 -52.75 -1.51 -8.08
N GLU A 253 -52.65 -0.20 -7.83
CA GLU A 253 -53.71 0.61 -7.26
C GLU A 253 -54.93 0.69 -8.20
N GLN A 254 -54.71 0.88 -9.50
CA GLN A 254 -55.78 0.84 -10.52
C GLN A 254 -56.46 -0.53 -10.61
N LEU A 255 -55.71 -1.63 -10.55
CA LEU A 255 -56.28 -2.99 -10.52
C LEU A 255 -57.14 -3.20 -9.28
N LYS A 256 -56.67 -2.80 -8.10
CA LYS A 256 -57.41 -2.89 -6.84
C LYS A 256 -58.73 -2.10 -6.89
N GLN A 257 -58.71 -0.87 -7.39
CA GLN A 257 -59.94 -0.07 -7.57
C GLN A 257 -60.91 -0.70 -8.58
N LYS A 258 -60.40 -1.37 -9.63
CA LYS A 258 -61.24 -2.09 -10.62
C LYS A 258 -61.88 -3.34 -10.02
N ASP A 259 -61.17 -4.08 -9.18
CA ASP A 259 -61.71 -5.25 -8.47
C ASP A 259 -62.73 -4.84 -7.40
N GLU A 260 -62.49 -3.74 -6.68
CA GLU A 260 -63.47 -3.16 -5.75
C GLU A 260 -64.74 -2.72 -6.48
N GLN A 261 -64.63 -2.04 -7.63
CA GLN A 261 -65.78 -1.71 -8.48
C GLN A 261 -66.50 -2.96 -9.04
N ALA A 262 -65.76 -4.00 -9.42
CA ALA A 262 -66.34 -5.24 -9.94
C ALA A 262 -67.09 -6.02 -8.84
N ASN A 263 -66.57 -6.04 -7.62
CA ASN A 263 -67.23 -6.66 -6.47
C ASN A 263 -68.45 -5.85 -6.01
N ALA A 264 -68.37 -4.51 -5.98
CA ALA A 264 -69.54 -3.66 -5.74
C ALA A 264 -70.66 -3.89 -6.77
N ALA A 265 -70.31 -4.03 -8.06
CA ALA A 265 -71.27 -4.36 -9.11
C ALA A 265 -71.90 -5.76 -8.94
N LYS A 266 -71.13 -6.76 -8.48
CA LYS A 266 -71.67 -8.10 -8.15
C LYS A 266 -72.66 -8.05 -6.98
N VAL A 267 -72.31 -7.34 -5.90
CA VAL A 267 -73.19 -7.17 -4.73
C VAL A 267 -74.49 -6.47 -5.14
N ALA A 268 -74.42 -5.37 -5.88
CA ALA A 268 -75.60 -4.68 -6.38
C ALA A 268 -76.49 -5.55 -7.29
N ILE A 269 -75.89 -6.47 -8.08
CA ILE A 269 -76.65 -7.43 -8.89
C ILE A 269 -77.35 -8.49 -8.03
N GLU A 270 -76.72 -9.00 -6.97
CA GLU A 270 -77.36 -9.93 -6.03
C GLU A 270 -78.46 -9.25 -5.20
N GLU A 271 -78.26 -8.01 -4.73
CA GLU A 271 -79.29 -7.22 -4.07
C GLU A 271 -80.50 -6.96 -4.99
N MET A 272 -80.25 -6.62 -6.26
CA MET A 272 -81.31 -6.40 -7.25
C MET A 272 -82.05 -7.70 -7.61
N LYS A 273 -81.38 -8.87 -7.58
CA LYS A 273 -82.01 -10.19 -7.66
C LYS A 273 -82.87 -10.50 -6.43
N ALA A 274 -82.40 -10.16 -5.23
CA ALA A 274 -83.14 -10.37 -3.98
C ALA A 274 -84.43 -9.52 -3.95
N GLN A 275 -84.33 -8.24 -4.36
CA GLN A 275 -85.49 -7.36 -4.54
C GLN A 275 -86.48 -7.91 -5.59
N LEU A 276 -85.99 -8.50 -6.69
CA LEU A 276 -86.83 -9.18 -7.69
C LEU A 276 -87.54 -10.42 -7.14
N ALA A 277 -86.92 -11.18 -6.23
CA ALA A 277 -87.57 -12.32 -5.56
C ALA A 277 -88.69 -11.84 -4.62
N GLN A 278 -88.50 -10.69 -3.96
CA GLN A 278 -89.48 -10.09 -3.06
C GLN A 278 -90.68 -9.49 -3.83
N LEU A 279 -90.43 -8.81 -4.95
CA LEU A 279 -91.48 -8.23 -5.82
C LEU A 279 -92.30 -9.29 -6.59
N LYS A 280 -91.77 -10.51 -6.80
CA LYS A 280 -92.56 -11.64 -7.33
C LYS A 280 -93.70 -12.09 -6.40
N GLY A 281 -93.70 -11.68 -5.13
CA GLY A 281 -94.75 -12.01 -4.15
C GLY A 281 -96.01 -11.15 -4.20
N ALA A 282 -96.03 -10.04 -4.97
CA ALA A 282 -97.16 -9.12 -5.02
C ALA A 282 -97.64 -8.91 -6.47
N VAL A 283 -98.86 -9.39 -6.78
CA VAL A 283 -99.41 -9.38 -8.15
C VAL A 283 -100.56 -8.39 -8.33
N VAL A 284 -100.27 -7.27 -9.01
CA VAL A 284 -101.13 -6.43 -9.87
C VAL A 284 -100.22 -5.40 -10.60
N THR A 285 -100.47 -4.90 -11.81
CA THR A 285 -101.52 -5.15 -12.83
C THR A 285 -100.90 -5.56 -14.18
N GLY A 286 -101.50 -6.53 -14.86
CA GLY A 286 -100.87 -7.27 -15.98
C GLY A 286 -100.88 -6.65 -17.38
N LYS A 287 -100.53 -5.37 -17.54
CA LYS A 287 -100.18 -4.81 -18.88
C LYS A 287 -98.87 -4.01 -18.84
N GLU A 288 -98.80 -2.98 -18.01
CA GLU A 288 -97.56 -2.21 -17.78
C GLU A 288 -96.41 -3.10 -17.28
N LEU A 289 -96.74 -4.21 -16.61
CA LEU A 289 -95.78 -5.17 -16.07
C LEU A 289 -95.20 -6.10 -17.15
N GLU A 290 -95.93 -6.40 -18.23
CA GLU A 290 -95.39 -7.13 -19.39
C GLU A 290 -94.45 -6.24 -20.21
N ASP A 291 -94.82 -4.99 -20.47
CA ASP A 291 -93.98 -4.03 -21.17
C ASP A 291 -92.73 -3.69 -20.35
N SER A 292 -92.87 -3.49 -19.03
CA SER A 292 -91.73 -3.29 -18.13
C SER A 292 -90.81 -4.52 -18.08
N ASN A 293 -91.34 -5.74 -18.10
CA ASN A 293 -90.52 -6.96 -18.17
C ASN A 293 -89.82 -7.11 -19.53
N ARG A 294 -90.47 -6.79 -20.65
CA ARG A 294 -89.84 -6.81 -21.97
C ARG A 294 -88.70 -5.80 -22.08
N GLU A 295 -88.88 -4.58 -21.58
CA GLU A 295 -87.84 -3.56 -21.61
C GLU A 295 -86.65 -3.96 -20.69
N LYS A 296 -86.95 -4.57 -19.52
CA LYS A 296 -85.93 -5.14 -18.63
C LYS A 296 -85.19 -6.34 -19.24
N GLU A 297 -85.88 -7.24 -19.93
CA GLU A 297 -85.24 -8.34 -20.67
C GLU A 297 -84.35 -7.83 -21.81
N ARG A 298 -84.78 -6.77 -22.53
CA ARG A 298 -83.95 -6.13 -23.55
C ARG A 298 -82.67 -5.55 -22.92
N LEU A 299 -82.81 -4.82 -21.81
CA LEU A 299 -81.68 -4.23 -21.07
C LEU A 299 -80.72 -5.31 -20.52
N LEU A 300 -81.24 -6.43 -20.01
CA LEU A 300 -80.48 -7.60 -19.58
C LEU A 300 -79.73 -8.27 -20.75
N ARG A 301 -80.30 -8.26 -21.96
CA ARG A 301 -79.67 -8.80 -23.16
C ARG A 301 -78.56 -7.88 -23.67
N GLU A 302 -78.81 -6.58 -23.74
CA GLU A 302 -77.81 -5.56 -24.08
C GLU A 302 -76.62 -5.54 -23.10
N THR A 303 -76.88 -5.64 -21.80
CA THR A 303 -75.81 -5.69 -20.78
C THR A 303 -75.00 -6.98 -20.83
N ARG A 304 -75.63 -8.14 -21.12
CA ARG A 304 -74.90 -9.41 -21.36
C ARG A 304 -73.97 -9.33 -22.57
N VAL A 305 -74.39 -8.71 -23.67
CA VAL A 305 -73.54 -8.49 -24.86
C VAL A 305 -72.36 -7.59 -24.51
N LYS A 306 -72.60 -6.44 -23.87
CA LYS A 306 -71.53 -5.52 -23.41
C LYS A 306 -70.56 -6.16 -22.42
N LEU A 307 -71.04 -7.08 -21.57
CA LEU A 307 -70.19 -7.85 -20.65
C LEU A 307 -69.30 -8.84 -21.41
N ALA A 308 -69.84 -9.56 -22.40
CA ALA A 308 -69.08 -10.49 -23.23
C ALA A 308 -67.99 -9.77 -24.04
N GLU A 309 -68.32 -8.65 -24.71
CA GLU A 309 -67.35 -7.80 -25.42
C GLU A 309 -66.22 -7.29 -24.50
N ARG A 310 -66.55 -6.99 -23.24
CA ARG A 310 -65.58 -6.55 -22.23
C ARG A 310 -64.67 -7.68 -21.77
N GLN A 311 -65.22 -8.89 -21.57
CA GLN A 311 -64.44 -10.09 -21.24
C GLN A 311 -63.50 -10.49 -22.38
N GLU A 312 -63.93 -10.38 -23.63
CA GLU A 312 -63.10 -10.66 -24.81
C GLU A 312 -61.93 -9.67 -24.94
N LYS A 313 -62.19 -8.37 -24.74
CA LYS A 313 -61.15 -7.33 -24.68
C LYS A 313 -60.17 -7.55 -23.54
N GLU A 314 -60.64 -7.96 -22.37
CA GLU A 314 -59.78 -8.28 -21.22
C GLU A 314 -58.89 -9.52 -21.49
N MET A 315 -59.43 -10.54 -22.16
CA MET A 315 -58.67 -11.74 -22.54
C MET A 315 -57.62 -11.43 -23.63
N MET A 316 -57.94 -10.56 -24.60
CA MET A 316 -56.97 -10.03 -25.57
C MET A 316 -55.81 -9.31 -24.84
N LEU A 317 -56.14 -8.36 -23.96
CA LEU A 317 -55.15 -7.55 -23.24
C LEU A 317 -54.24 -8.42 -22.36
N LYS A 318 -54.80 -9.45 -21.69
CA LYS A 318 -54.02 -10.43 -20.90
C LYS A 318 -53.05 -11.24 -21.76
N ARG A 319 -53.43 -11.66 -22.97
CA ARG A 319 -52.52 -12.35 -23.90
C ARG A 319 -51.39 -11.46 -24.40
N GLU A 320 -51.67 -10.17 -24.62
CA GLU A 320 -50.65 -9.21 -25.08
C GLU A 320 -49.68 -8.82 -23.95
N LEU A 321 -50.17 -8.69 -22.71
CA LEU A 321 -49.33 -8.56 -21.52
C LEU A 321 -48.41 -9.76 -21.35
N GLN A 322 -48.94 -10.99 -21.42
CA GLN A 322 -48.14 -12.21 -21.26
C GLN A 322 -47.01 -12.29 -22.30
N LYS A 323 -47.28 -11.96 -23.57
CA LYS A 323 -46.22 -11.88 -24.60
C LYS A 323 -45.14 -10.86 -24.27
N ARG A 324 -45.50 -9.68 -23.74
CA ARG A 324 -44.51 -8.67 -23.33
C ARG A 324 -43.71 -9.12 -22.11
N GLU A 325 -44.31 -9.82 -21.16
CA GLU A 325 -43.60 -10.41 -20.02
C GLU A 325 -42.58 -11.46 -20.48
N GLU A 326 -42.95 -12.32 -21.43
CA GLU A 326 -42.05 -13.30 -22.07
C GLU A 326 -40.88 -12.60 -22.81
N GLU A 327 -41.15 -11.56 -23.62
CA GLU A 327 -40.11 -10.76 -24.29
C GLU A 327 -39.17 -10.04 -23.31
N ILE A 328 -39.70 -9.52 -22.20
CA ILE A 328 -38.90 -8.84 -21.17
C ILE A 328 -38.02 -9.87 -20.43
N ALA A 329 -38.54 -11.05 -20.12
CA ALA A 329 -37.76 -12.11 -19.49
C ALA A 329 -36.58 -12.57 -20.38
N GLU A 330 -36.80 -12.72 -21.69
CA GLU A 330 -35.73 -13.09 -22.63
C GLU A 330 -34.68 -11.98 -22.79
N LYS A 331 -35.09 -10.71 -22.85
CA LYS A 331 -34.19 -9.54 -22.85
C LYS A 331 -33.39 -9.42 -21.56
N ASN A 332 -34.00 -9.67 -20.40
CA ASN A 332 -33.30 -9.64 -19.11
C ASN A 332 -32.25 -10.77 -19.01
N LYS A 333 -32.54 -11.95 -19.57
CA LYS A 333 -31.58 -13.07 -19.62
C LYS A 333 -30.37 -12.74 -20.49
N THR A 334 -30.58 -12.15 -21.67
CA THR A 334 -29.47 -11.72 -22.53
C THR A 334 -28.68 -10.55 -21.92
N TYR A 335 -29.36 -9.60 -21.25
CA TYR A 335 -28.70 -8.52 -20.51
C TYR A 335 -27.80 -9.02 -19.37
N SER A 336 -28.24 -10.03 -18.59
CA SER A 336 -27.40 -10.64 -17.54
C SER A 336 -26.11 -11.25 -18.12
N SER A 337 -26.24 -12.05 -19.19
CA SER A 337 -25.10 -12.67 -19.86
C SER A 337 -24.09 -11.63 -20.39
N VAL A 338 -24.58 -10.55 -21.02
CA VAL A 338 -23.72 -9.47 -21.51
C VAL A 338 -23.10 -8.68 -20.36
N LYS A 339 -23.81 -8.47 -19.24
CA LYS A 339 -23.27 -7.81 -18.04
C LYS A 339 -22.13 -8.62 -17.42
N GLU A 340 -22.27 -9.94 -17.35
CA GLU A 340 -21.22 -10.86 -16.89
C GLU A 340 -19.99 -10.84 -17.81
N GLU A 341 -20.18 -10.89 -19.13
CA GLU A 341 -19.09 -10.77 -20.11
C GLU A 341 -18.35 -9.42 -20.02
N VAL A 342 -19.09 -8.31 -19.90
CA VAL A 342 -18.53 -6.97 -19.72
C VAL A 342 -17.73 -6.87 -18.42
N GLN A 343 -18.19 -7.48 -17.33
CA GLN A 343 -17.44 -7.48 -16.07
C GLN A 343 -16.15 -8.31 -16.17
N ALA A 344 -16.22 -9.52 -16.75
CA ALA A 344 -15.03 -10.34 -16.97
C ALA A 344 -13.98 -9.63 -17.87
N LEU A 345 -14.43 -8.90 -18.89
CA LEU A 345 -13.55 -8.07 -19.73
C LEU A 345 -12.94 -6.89 -18.97
N LYS A 346 -13.70 -6.20 -18.11
CA LYS A 346 -13.16 -5.14 -17.22
C LYS A 346 -12.05 -5.68 -16.31
N ASP A 347 -12.28 -6.81 -15.66
CA ASP A 347 -11.30 -7.45 -14.77
C ASP A 347 -10.04 -7.86 -15.53
N GLN A 348 -10.20 -8.39 -16.76
CA GLN A 348 -9.08 -8.74 -17.63
C GLN A 348 -8.27 -7.51 -18.09
N ILE A 349 -8.94 -6.39 -18.41
CA ILE A 349 -8.29 -5.11 -18.75
C ILE A 349 -7.52 -4.57 -17.54
N GLN A 350 -8.12 -4.57 -16.35
CA GLN A 350 -7.48 -4.11 -15.11
C GLN A 350 -6.21 -4.96 -14.81
N LYS A 351 -6.30 -6.28 -14.93
CA LYS A 351 -5.16 -7.19 -14.78
C LYS A 351 -4.06 -6.99 -15.83
N GLN A 352 -4.39 -6.55 -17.05
CA GLN A 352 -3.37 -6.15 -18.04
C GLN A 352 -2.74 -4.79 -17.70
N LYS A 353 -3.53 -3.82 -17.23
CA LYS A 353 -3.06 -2.50 -16.81
C LYS A 353 -2.05 -2.60 -15.67
N GLU A 354 -2.32 -3.45 -14.68
CA GLU A 354 -1.39 -3.74 -13.56
C GLU A 354 -0.06 -4.34 -14.06
N LYS A 355 -0.09 -5.28 -15.02
CA LYS A 355 1.12 -5.84 -15.64
C LYS A 355 1.93 -4.78 -16.39
N ILE A 356 1.26 -3.91 -17.17
CA ILE A 356 1.92 -2.82 -17.89
C ILE A 356 2.56 -1.83 -16.90
N GLN A 357 1.89 -1.53 -15.80
CA GLN A 357 2.41 -0.65 -14.76
C GLN A 357 3.64 -1.24 -14.07
N ALA A 358 3.65 -2.54 -13.75
CA ALA A 358 4.81 -3.23 -13.19
C ALA A 358 6.01 -3.20 -14.15
N VAL A 359 5.81 -3.60 -15.42
CA VAL A 359 6.89 -3.56 -16.43
C VAL A 359 7.41 -2.13 -16.68
N SER A 360 6.54 -1.12 -16.60
CA SER A 360 6.96 0.29 -16.71
C SER A 360 7.86 0.71 -15.55
N GLN A 361 7.57 0.27 -14.33
CA GLN A 361 8.41 0.51 -13.15
C GLN A 361 9.76 -0.21 -13.26
N ASP A 362 9.78 -1.45 -13.75
CA ASP A 362 11.02 -2.20 -13.99
C ASP A 362 11.93 -1.50 -15.02
N ILE A 363 11.35 -1.01 -16.13
CA ILE A 363 12.08 -0.24 -17.15
C ILE A 363 12.69 1.04 -16.54
N GLU A 364 11.96 1.72 -15.67
CA GLU A 364 12.43 2.95 -15.03
C GLU A 364 13.54 2.69 -14.00
N MET A 365 13.46 1.61 -13.22
CA MET A 365 14.55 1.17 -12.35
C MET A 365 15.83 0.84 -13.14
N VAL A 366 15.70 0.09 -14.24
CA VAL A 366 16.85 -0.23 -15.12
C VAL A 366 17.45 1.02 -15.75
N ARG A 367 16.64 2.01 -16.14
CA ARG A 367 17.13 3.30 -16.64
C ARG A 367 17.93 4.07 -15.59
N GLN A 368 17.44 4.14 -14.34
CA GLN A 368 18.13 4.82 -13.25
C GLN A 368 19.47 4.14 -12.90
N GLU A 369 19.51 2.81 -12.88
CA GLU A 369 20.75 2.06 -12.64
C GLU A 369 21.76 2.24 -13.78
N ASN A 370 21.32 2.19 -15.04
CA ASN A 370 22.20 2.49 -16.19
C ASN A 370 22.76 3.93 -16.13
N GLN A 371 21.92 4.92 -15.78
CA GLN A 371 22.36 6.31 -15.63
C GLN A 371 23.38 6.48 -14.51
N ARG A 372 23.21 5.74 -13.40
CA ARG A 372 24.18 5.68 -12.31
C ARG A 372 25.50 5.05 -12.76
N GLN A 373 25.46 3.92 -13.46
CA GLN A 373 26.66 3.24 -13.95
C GLN A 373 27.47 4.11 -14.92
N LEU A 374 26.80 4.89 -15.78
CA LEU A 374 27.44 5.90 -16.62
C LEU A 374 28.14 6.98 -15.76
N SER A 375 27.46 7.52 -14.75
CA SER A 375 28.05 8.53 -13.85
C SER A 375 29.23 7.99 -13.02
N ASP A 376 29.17 6.74 -12.58
CA ASP A 376 30.26 6.09 -11.85
C ASP A 376 31.46 5.81 -12.78
N LEU A 377 31.21 5.48 -14.06
CA LEU A 377 32.24 5.29 -15.09
C LEU A 377 32.92 6.61 -15.48
N ASP A 378 32.15 7.69 -15.67
CA ASP A 378 32.69 9.03 -15.93
C ASP A 378 33.59 9.50 -14.77
N ALA A 379 33.19 9.25 -13.52
CA ALA A 379 34.00 9.57 -12.35
C ALA A 379 35.32 8.76 -12.29
N GLN A 380 35.30 7.49 -12.70
CA GLN A 380 36.51 6.67 -12.83
C GLN A 380 37.42 7.14 -13.96
N TYR A 381 36.84 7.55 -15.10
CA TYR A 381 37.56 8.11 -16.23
C TYR A 381 38.28 9.41 -15.84
N ASP A 382 37.59 10.32 -15.17
CA ASP A 382 38.15 11.58 -14.63
C ASP A 382 39.32 11.34 -13.65
N LEU A 383 39.15 10.39 -12.71
CA LEU A 383 40.19 10.05 -11.74
C LEU A 383 41.42 9.46 -12.45
N THR A 384 41.20 8.59 -13.44
CA THR A 384 42.25 7.93 -14.21
C THR A 384 43.01 8.94 -15.08
N ASN A 385 42.29 9.85 -15.76
CA ASN A 385 42.89 10.94 -16.53
C ASN A 385 43.73 11.88 -15.66
N ARG A 386 43.26 12.27 -14.46
CA ARG A 386 44.07 13.07 -13.52
C ARG A 386 45.34 12.33 -13.08
N SER A 387 45.25 11.02 -12.83
CA SER A 387 46.41 10.18 -12.49
C SER A 387 47.40 10.07 -13.66
N LEU A 388 46.91 9.93 -14.89
CA LEU A 388 47.73 9.87 -16.10
C LEU A 388 48.43 11.20 -16.36
N LEU A 389 47.70 12.32 -16.33
CA LEU A 389 48.26 13.68 -16.50
C LEU A 389 49.34 13.99 -15.44
N LEU A 390 49.13 13.60 -14.18
CA LEU A 390 50.13 13.77 -13.13
C LEU A 390 51.40 12.94 -13.41
N LYS A 391 51.25 11.67 -13.81
CA LYS A 391 52.39 10.80 -14.16
C LYS A 391 53.15 11.34 -15.37
N GLN A 392 52.44 11.80 -16.40
CA GLN A 392 53.03 12.41 -17.59
C GLN A 392 53.81 13.68 -17.21
N PHE A 393 53.23 14.59 -16.43
CA PHE A 393 53.92 15.78 -15.92
C PHE A 393 55.17 15.44 -15.11
N MET A 394 55.14 14.38 -14.28
CA MET A 394 56.32 13.91 -13.54
C MET A 394 57.41 13.39 -14.48
N ILE A 395 57.05 12.65 -15.53
CA ILE A 395 58.00 12.16 -16.55
C ILE A 395 58.64 13.35 -17.27
N GLU A 396 57.83 14.26 -17.82
CA GLU A 396 58.27 15.45 -18.57
C GLU A 396 59.15 16.39 -17.73
N THR A 397 58.86 16.56 -16.45
CA THR A 397 59.56 17.51 -15.57
C THR A 397 60.85 16.94 -14.96
N PHE A 398 60.88 15.65 -14.61
CA PHE A 398 61.97 15.07 -13.80
C PHE A 398 62.83 14.02 -14.52
N ILE A 399 62.41 13.49 -15.67
CA ILE A 399 63.19 12.50 -16.43
C ILE A 399 63.80 13.16 -17.67
N PRO A 400 65.14 13.17 -17.84
CA PRO A 400 65.77 13.73 -19.03
C PRO A 400 65.26 13.08 -20.35
N PRO A 401 65.00 13.85 -21.43
CA PRO A 401 64.41 13.32 -22.67
C PRO A 401 65.16 12.14 -23.30
N PHE A 402 66.49 12.07 -23.14
CA PHE A 402 67.29 10.96 -23.65
C PHE A 402 67.02 9.63 -22.94
N GLU A 403 66.73 9.63 -21.62
CA GLU A 403 66.36 8.42 -20.90
C GLU A 403 64.89 8.04 -21.16
N GLN A 404 64.00 9.01 -21.41
CA GLN A 404 62.63 8.73 -21.89
C GLN A 404 62.66 7.96 -23.22
N ALA A 405 63.34 8.50 -24.24
CA ALA A 405 63.47 7.87 -25.56
C ALA A 405 64.16 6.50 -25.55
N LYS A 406 64.90 6.19 -24.49
CA LYS A 406 65.56 4.89 -24.26
C LYS A 406 64.59 3.88 -23.64
N LEU A 407 63.75 4.32 -22.70
CA LEU A 407 62.65 3.51 -22.14
C LEU A 407 61.60 3.18 -23.21
N GLU A 408 61.19 4.15 -24.03
CA GLU A 408 60.25 3.96 -25.15
C GLU A 408 60.75 2.93 -26.18
N ARG A 409 62.06 2.80 -26.38
CA ARG A 409 62.66 1.77 -27.26
C ARG A 409 62.71 0.37 -26.63
N TRP A 410 62.45 0.24 -25.34
CA TRP A 410 62.58 -1.01 -24.58
C TRP A 410 61.24 -1.56 -24.09
N ILE A 411 60.23 -0.70 -23.98
CA ILE A 411 58.86 -1.01 -23.59
C ILE A 411 58.04 -1.25 -24.86
N HIS A 412 57.38 -2.38 -24.95
CA HIS A 412 56.45 -2.72 -26.03
C HIS A 412 55.09 -3.07 -25.42
N PHE A 413 54.00 -2.64 -26.05
CA PHE A 413 52.66 -3.04 -25.64
C PHE A 413 52.32 -4.38 -26.29
N ASP A 414 52.04 -5.40 -25.48
CA ASP A 414 51.58 -6.70 -25.94
C ASP A 414 50.06 -6.70 -26.04
N ASP A 415 49.54 -6.56 -27.27
CA ASP A 415 48.11 -6.54 -27.57
C ASP A 415 47.38 -7.84 -27.15
N GLN A 416 48.08 -8.99 -27.09
CA GLN A 416 47.46 -10.28 -26.73
C GLN A 416 47.23 -10.38 -25.22
N ASN A 417 48.17 -9.85 -24.43
CA ASN A 417 48.11 -9.87 -22.97
C ASN A 417 47.68 -8.52 -22.36
N ASN A 418 47.32 -7.54 -23.20
CA ASN A 418 46.86 -6.19 -22.83
C ASN A 418 47.78 -5.50 -21.80
N CYS A 419 49.10 -5.68 -21.92
CA CYS A 419 50.07 -5.20 -20.95
C CYS A 419 51.40 -4.75 -21.57
N PHE A 420 52.12 -3.86 -20.87
CA PHE A 420 53.45 -3.43 -21.29
C PHE A 420 54.50 -4.46 -20.90
N THR A 421 55.21 -4.98 -21.91
CA THR A 421 56.34 -5.90 -21.76
C THR A 421 57.67 -5.18 -22.02
N ILE A 422 58.76 -5.70 -21.45
CA ILE A 422 60.09 -5.12 -21.57
C ILE A 422 60.97 -6.08 -22.36
N MET A 423 61.50 -5.64 -23.51
CA MET A 423 62.22 -6.54 -24.43
C MET A 423 63.57 -7.06 -23.89
N ASN A 424 64.13 -6.48 -22.82
CA ASN A 424 65.35 -7.01 -22.19
C ASN A 424 65.42 -6.72 -20.66
N PRO A 425 64.74 -7.51 -19.81
CA PRO A 425 64.66 -7.25 -18.37
C PRO A 425 65.99 -7.49 -17.63
N GLN A 426 66.90 -8.31 -18.18
CA GLN A 426 68.25 -8.51 -17.65
C GLN A 426 69.06 -7.21 -17.69
N ARG A 427 69.05 -6.51 -18.85
CA ARG A 427 69.80 -5.27 -19.07
C ARG A 427 69.26 -4.08 -18.25
N ILE A 428 67.94 -4.04 -18.02
CA ILE A 428 67.33 -3.06 -17.10
C ILE A 428 67.68 -3.36 -15.64
N LYS A 429 67.77 -4.63 -15.21
CA LYS A 429 68.28 -4.95 -13.87
C LYS A 429 69.71 -4.47 -13.64
N THR A 430 70.59 -4.56 -14.65
CA THR A 430 71.96 -3.99 -14.57
C THR A 430 71.93 -2.47 -14.51
N MET A 431 71.18 -1.80 -15.39
CA MET A 431 71.06 -0.33 -15.33
C MET A 431 70.42 0.17 -14.02
N LEU A 432 69.48 -0.57 -13.43
CA LEU A 432 68.89 -0.24 -12.13
C LEU A 432 69.82 -0.53 -10.94
N SER A 433 70.74 -1.49 -11.06
CA SER A 433 71.80 -1.64 -10.05
C SER A 433 72.81 -0.50 -10.15
N ASP A 434 73.19 -0.08 -11.35
CA ASP A 434 74.10 1.04 -11.58
C ASP A 434 73.46 2.38 -11.17
N ALA A 435 72.14 2.52 -11.39
CA ALA A 435 71.37 3.70 -11.00
C ALA A 435 71.19 3.88 -9.48
N ARG A 436 71.45 2.85 -8.66
CA ARG A 436 71.41 2.98 -7.18
C ARG A 436 72.51 3.90 -6.64
N ASP A 437 73.56 4.16 -7.42
CA ASP A 437 74.65 5.08 -7.06
C ASP A 437 74.48 6.51 -7.60
N ILE A 438 73.30 6.86 -8.16
CA ILE A 438 73.02 8.23 -8.63
C ILE A 438 72.88 9.17 -7.43
N ARG A 439 73.98 9.85 -7.08
CA ARG A 439 73.97 11.02 -6.18
C ARG A 439 73.37 12.22 -6.90
N VAL A 440 72.17 12.62 -6.52
CA VAL A 440 71.59 13.92 -6.89
C VAL A 440 72.40 15.03 -6.21
N GLN A 441 73.31 15.68 -6.95
CA GLN A 441 73.94 16.92 -6.49
C GLN A 441 73.04 18.11 -6.81
N PHE A 442 72.46 18.72 -5.78
CA PHE A 442 71.87 20.05 -5.90
C PHE A 442 72.97 21.11 -6.04
N PRO A 443 72.76 22.19 -6.81
CA PRO A 443 73.71 23.30 -6.92
C PRO A 443 73.97 23.91 -5.53
N ARG A 444 75.25 24.11 -5.19
CA ARG A 444 75.65 24.58 -3.85
C ARG A 444 75.15 26.00 -3.55
N GLY A 445 74.25 26.12 -2.59
CA GLY A 445 74.06 27.29 -1.74
C GLY A 445 74.34 26.89 -0.28
N ASN A 446 75.31 27.54 0.36
CA ASN A 446 75.88 27.18 1.66
C ASN A 446 74.87 26.79 2.78
N ASN A 447 74.84 25.52 3.21
CA ASN A 447 75.51 25.06 4.44
C ASN A 447 75.08 23.63 4.86
N ALA A 448 76.00 22.96 5.58
CA ALA A 448 75.85 21.67 6.28
C ALA A 448 75.50 20.43 5.42
N ALA A 449 76.29 19.38 5.60
CA ALA A 449 76.02 18.07 5.01
C ALA A 449 75.38 17.15 6.04
N GLU A 450 74.24 16.55 5.71
CA GLU A 450 73.76 15.33 6.34
C GLU A 450 73.56 14.25 5.27
N ILE A 451 74.07 13.05 5.55
CA ILE A 451 73.97 11.89 4.67
C ILE A 451 72.73 11.11 5.09
N VAL A 452 71.65 11.21 4.32
CA VAL A 452 70.45 10.40 4.54
C VAL A 452 70.52 9.12 3.69
N GLN A 453 70.63 7.97 4.35
CA GLN A 453 70.49 6.66 3.69
C GLN A 453 69.04 6.46 3.24
N VAL A 454 68.84 6.06 1.98
CA VAL A 454 67.51 5.73 1.45
C VAL A 454 67.07 4.35 1.97
N LYS A 455 66.11 4.34 2.89
CA LYS A 455 65.27 3.18 3.22
C LYS A 455 63.80 3.59 3.10
N GLY A 456 63.02 2.83 2.34
CA GLY A 456 61.55 2.83 2.34
C GLY A 456 60.89 4.18 1.99
N VAL A 457 60.46 4.35 0.75
CA VAL A 457 59.52 5.45 0.41
C VAL A 457 58.13 5.05 0.90
N ASP A 458 57.78 5.48 2.10
CA ASP A 458 56.43 5.35 2.66
C ASP A 458 55.57 6.54 2.20
N VAL A 459 54.58 6.27 1.34
CA VAL A 459 53.75 7.32 0.71
C VAL A 459 52.52 7.63 1.58
N THR A 460 52.78 8.01 2.84
CA THR A 460 51.74 8.25 3.86
C THR A 460 51.94 9.55 4.65
N ASN A 461 52.46 10.61 4.04
CA ASN A 461 52.34 11.96 4.62
C ASN A 461 52.11 13.06 3.58
N ASN A 462 50.91 13.65 3.64
CA ASN A 462 50.42 14.64 2.70
C ASN A 462 50.60 16.06 3.27
N SER A 463 51.83 16.59 3.24
CA SER A 463 52.12 17.95 3.72
C SER A 463 53.24 18.64 2.93
N PHE A 464 52.92 19.13 1.73
CA PHE A 464 53.72 20.15 1.06
C PHE A 464 53.16 21.54 1.35
N THR A 465 53.92 22.33 2.12
CA THR A 465 53.67 23.76 2.29
C THR A 465 53.88 24.50 0.95
N LYS A 466 52.91 25.32 0.57
CA LYS A 466 52.83 26.01 -0.74
C LYS A 466 54.05 26.88 -1.04
N PRO A 467 54.41 26.98 -2.33
CA PRO A 467 54.48 28.25 -3.03
C PRO A 467 53.18 28.46 -3.84
N GLN A 468 52.60 29.66 -3.77
CA GLN A 468 51.35 29.95 -4.46
C GLN A 468 51.58 30.14 -5.98
N LYS A 469 51.17 29.16 -6.79
CA LYS A 469 50.61 29.43 -8.12
C LYS A 469 49.20 28.84 -8.16
N LYS A 470 48.18 29.70 -8.21
CA LYS A 470 46.82 29.29 -8.54
C LYS A 470 46.82 28.80 -9.99
N LEU A 471 46.62 27.50 -10.21
CA LEU A 471 46.13 27.02 -11.49
C LEU A 471 44.60 27.17 -11.47
N GLN A 472 44.07 28.16 -12.18
CA GLN A 472 42.68 28.08 -12.63
C GLN A 472 42.69 27.15 -13.85
N MET A 473 42.15 25.96 -13.68
CA MET A 473 41.79 25.09 -14.80
C MET A 473 40.34 25.38 -15.16
N GLU A 474 40.13 26.18 -16.19
CA GLU A 474 38.84 26.18 -16.87
C GLU A 474 38.67 24.82 -17.56
N MET A 475 37.55 24.16 -17.32
CA MET A 475 37.21 22.95 -18.07
C MET A 475 36.76 23.35 -19.47
N PRO A 476 37.08 22.57 -20.53
CA PRO A 476 36.46 22.76 -21.83
C PRO A 476 34.94 22.66 -21.69
N GLU A 477 34.20 23.61 -22.27
CA GLU A 477 32.74 23.55 -22.27
C GLU A 477 32.27 22.25 -22.92
N GLN A 478 31.43 21.49 -22.20
CA GLN A 478 30.77 20.32 -22.76
C GLN A 478 29.86 20.78 -23.91
N GLN A 479 30.26 20.50 -25.15
CA GLN A 479 29.34 20.64 -26.29
C GLN A 479 28.21 19.63 -26.13
N THR A 480 27.05 20.11 -25.66
CA THR A 480 25.81 19.33 -25.64
C THR A 480 25.45 18.91 -27.06
N VAL A 481 25.68 17.64 -27.38
CA VAL A 481 25.15 17.01 -28.59
C VAL A 481 23.64 16.90 -28.44
N ARG A 482 22.90 17.83 -29.06
CA ARG A 482 21.45 17.72 -29.20
C ARG A 482 21.14 16.57 -30.15
N GLY A 483 20.57 15.49 -29.62
CA GLY A 483 19.92 14.46 -30.42
C GLY A 483 18.75 15.05 -31.23
N LYS A 484 18.57 14.52 -32.44
CA LYS A 484 17.34 14.67 -33.23
C LYS A 484 16.40 13.51 -32.95
#